data_AF-A0A091D9K9-F1
#
_entry.id   AF-A0A091D9K9-F1
#
_cell.length_a   1.000
_cell.length_b   1.000
_cell.length_c   1.000
_cell.angle_alpha   90.00
_cell.angle_beta   90.00
_cell.angle_gamma   90.00
#
_symmetry.space_group_name_H-M   'P 1'
#
loop_
_entity.id
_entity.type
_entity.pdbx_description
1 polymer ?
#
loop_
_entity_poly.entity_id
_entity_poly.type
_entity_poly.pdbx_seq_one_letter_code
_entity_poly.pdbx_strand_id
1 'polypeptide(L)'
;MLMVGGIDQVYEIEYLFCNKGIDLTHNPEFTTCEVCMAYADYHDLMEIKEKLVSGVVKNIISSYKITYHPDSPEGQGYEIDFTLPFWRIHMVE
;
A
#
# COMPACT_ATOMS: atom_id res chain seq x y z
N MET A 1 -1.98 -8.64 20.54
CA MET A 1 -1.56 -9.56 21.63
C MET A 1 -0.42 -10.50 21.20
N LEU A 2 -0.33 -10.89 19.93
CA LEU A 2 0.69 -11.83 19.42
C LEU A 2 2.14 -11.36 19.63
N MET A 3 2.45 -10.10 19.33
CA MET A 3 3.79 -9.54 19.54
C MET A 3 4.21 -9.54 21.01
N VAL A 4 3.30 -9.16 21.91
CA VAL A 4 3.52 -9.26 23.37
C VAL A 4 3.73 -10.72 23.79
N GLY A 5 3.09 -11.66 23.11
CA GLY A 5 3.27 -13.11 23.30
C GLY A 5 4.56 -13.68 22.69
N GLY A 6 5.45 -12.85 22.14
CA GLY A 6 6.76 -13.26 21.62
C GLY A 6 6.78 -13.63 20.14
N ILE A 7 5.75 -13.27 19.36
CA ILE A 7 5.77 -13.40 17.90
C ILE A 7 6.18 -12.05 17.29
N ASP A 8 7.47 -11.90 17.02
CA ASP A 8 8.10 -10.63 16.66
C ASP A 8 7.68 -10.06 15.29
N GLN A 9 7.14 -10.89 14.39
CA GLN A 9 6.67 -10.47 13.07
C GLN A 9 5.36 -11.16 12.77
N VAL A 10 4.30 -10.37 12.60
CA VAL A 10 2.96 -10.88 12.28
C VAL A 10 2.35 -10.06 11.15
N TYR A 11 1.61 -10.74 10.29
CA TYR A 11 0.77 -10.09 9.30
C TYR A 11 -0.57 -10.79 9.20
N GLU A 12 -1.59 -10.08 8.75
CA GLU A 12 -2.92 -10.62 8.52
C GLU A 12 -3.51 -10.02 7.24
N ILE A 13 -4.12 -10.86 6.41
CA ILE A 13 -4.90 -10.45 5.23
C ILE A 13 -6.34 -10.82 5.48
N GLU A 14 -7.18 -9.82 5.69
CA GLU A 14 -8.55 -10.03 6.14
C GLU A 14 -9.54 -9.01 5.56
N TYR A 15 -10.83 -9.28 5.79
CA TYR A 15 -11.90 -8.33 5.53
C TYR A 15 -12.13 -7.45 6.76
N LEU A 16 -12.04 -6.14 6.56
CA LEU A 16 -12.48 -5.15 7.53
C LEU A 16 -13.84 -4.60 7.13
N PHE A 17 -14.64 -4.25 8.14
CA PHE A 17 -15.99 -3.72 7.95
C PHE A 17 -16.07 -2.29 8.48
N CYS A 18 -16.55 -1.36 7.65
CA CYS A 18 -16.72 0.03 8.05
C CYS A 18 -18.14 0.51 7.71
N ASN A 19 -18.90 0.87 8.75
CA ASN A 19 -20.25 1.41 8.59
C ASN A 19 -20.18 2.91 8.23
N LYS A 20 -19.77 3.20 6.99
CA LYS A 20 -19.68 4.55 6.40
C LYS A 20 -20.40 4.58 5.04
N GLY A 21 -20.56 5.78 4.47
CA GLY A 21 -21.12 5.96 3.13
C GLY A 21 -20.28 5.29 2.04
N ILE A 22 -20.94 4.93 0.93
CA ILE A 22 -20.33 4.30 -0.25
C ILE A 22 -19.99 5.36 -1.30
N ASP A 23 -18.80 5.29 -1.86
CA ASP A 23 -18.37 6.06 -3.03
C ASP A 23 -17.40 5.23 -3.90
N LEU A 24 -16.78 5.85 -4.92
CA LEU A 24 -15.86 5.19 -5.86
C LEU A 24 -14.68 4.46 -5.19
N THR A 25 -14.34 4.83 -3.96
CA THR A 25 -13.19 4.30 -3.21
C THR A 25 -13.55 3.67 -1.87
N HIS A 26 -14.84 3.66 -1.49
CA HIS A 26 -15.30 3.17 -0.18
C HIS A 26 -16.39 2.10 -0.34
N ASN A 27 -16.08 0.87 0.11
CA ASN A 27 -17.03 -0.24 0.22
C ASN A 27 -17.21 -0.63 1.71
N PRO A 28 -18.41 -1.08 2.16
CA PRO A 28 -18.64 -1.42 3.57
C PRO A 28 -17.79 -2.58 4.08
N GLU A 29 -17.32 -3.45 3.19
CA GLU A 29 -16.31 -4.46 3.45
C GLU A 29 -15.12 -4.28 2.49
N PHE A 30 -13.90 -4.39 2.97
CA PHE A 30 -12.71 -4.28 2.10
C PHE A 30 -11.56 -5.10 2.66
N THR A 31 -10.68 -5.54 1.78
CA THR A 31 -9.53 -6.36 2.14
C THR A 31 -8.34 -5.48 2.50
N THR A 32 -7.69 -5.80 3.62
CA THR A 32 -6.44 -5.13 4.02
C THR A 32 -5.34 -6.15 4.26
N CYS A 33 -4.10 -5.67 4.31
CA CYS A 33 -2.95 -6.41 4.80
C CYS A 33 -2.29 -5.57 5.90
N GLU A 34 -2.34 -6.05 7.14
CA GLU A 34 -1.73 -5.38 8.28
C GLU A 34 -0.45 -6.10 8.67
N VAL A 35 0.60 -5.36 9.02
CA VAL A 35 1.91 -5.90 9.41
C VAL A 35 2.36 -5.24 10.71
N CYS A 36 2.72 -6.06 11.69
CA CYS A 36 3.42 -5.62 12.89
C CYS A 36 4.80 -6.27 12.94
N MET A 37 5.83 -5.46 13.21
CA MET A 37 7.22 -5.91 13.29
C MET A 37 7.88 -5.32 14.54
N ALA A 38 8.31 -6.18 15.45
CA ALA A 38 9.03 -5.80 16.65
C ALA A 38 10.41 -5.22 16.29
N TYR A 39 10.88 -4.27 17.11
CA TYR A 39 12.17 -3.58 16.95
C TYR A 39 12.32 -2.75 15.67
N ALA A 40 11.27 -2.63 14.86
CA ALA A 40 11.22 -1.74 13.70
C ALA A 40 10.58 -0.40 14.08
N ASP A 41 11.03 0.67 13.43
CA ASP A 41 10.34 1.95 13.43
C ASP A 41 9.72 2.25 12.04
N TYR A 42 9.16 3.45 11.88
CA TYR A 42 8.49 3.81 10.63
C TYR A 42 9.47 3.96 9.45
N HIS A 43 10.76 4.20 9.68
CA HIS A 43 11.76 4.24 8.61
C HIS A 43 11.99 2.86 8.01
N ASP A 44 12.06 1.82 8.84
CA ASP A 44 12.13 0.43 8.38
C ASP A 44 10.88 0.08 7.55
N LEU A 45 9.70 0.48 8.03
CA LEU A 45 8.44 0.25 7.34
C LEU A 45 8.35 0.99 5.99
N MET A 46 8.95 2.18 5.88
CA MET A 46 9.03 2.89 4.59
C MET A 46 9.85 2.09 3.57
N GLU A 47 10.99 1.54 3.96
CA GLU A 47 11.80 0.70 3.06
C GLU A 47 11.09 -0.59 2.67
N ILE A 48 10.43 -1.25 3.64
CA ILE A 48 9.67 -2.48 3.38
C ILE A 48 8.54 -2.19 2.39
N LYS A 49 7.79 -1.11 2.60
CA LYS A 49 6.69 -0.69 1.71
C LYS A 49 7.20 -0.41 0.30
N GLU A 50 8.27 0.37 0.17
CA GLU A 50 8.89 0.70 -1.12
C GLU A 50 9.29 -0.57 -1.89
N LYS A 51 10.05 -1.47 -1.24
CA LYS A 51 10.50 -2.73 -1.85
C LYS A 51 9.32 -3.62 -2.22
N LEU A 52 8.32 -3.74 -1.36
CA LEU A 52 7.14 -4.58 -1.59
C LEU A 52 6.32 -4.06 -2.78
N VAL A 53 5.91 -2.80 -2.75
CA VAL A 53 5.03 -2.24 -3.79
C VAL A 53 5.74 -2.20 -5.15
N SER A 54 6.98 -1.69 -5.20
CA SER A 54 7.76 -1.63 -6.43
C SER A 54 8.03 -3.04 -7.00
N GLY A 55 8.35 -4.00 -6.12
CA GLY A 55 8.58 -5.40 -6.48
C GLY A 55 7.34 -6.09 -7.05
N VAL A 56 6.16 -5.88 -6.44
CA VAL A 56 4.89 -6.43 -6.93
C VAL A 56 4.56 -5.89 -8.33
N VAL A 57 4.67 -4.58 -8.54
CA VAL A 57 4.43 -3.95 -9.85
C VAL A 57 5.38 -4.55 -10.90
N LYS A 58 6.68 -4.63 -10.57
CA LYS A 58 7.67 -5.22 -11.48
C LYS A 58 7.40 -6.69 -11.77
N ASN A 59 6.95 -7.47 -10.79
CA ASN A 59 6.69 -8.89 -10.95
C ASN A 59 5.46 -9.16 -11.85
N ILE A 60 4.38 -8.41 -11.65
CA ILE A 60 3.12 -8.63 -12.37
C ILE A 60 3.15 -7.99 -13.76
N ILE A 61 3.68 -6.76 -13.88
CA ILE A 61 3.61 -5.95 -15.10
C ILE A 61 4.93 -6.03 -15.91
N SER A 62 6.00 -6.61 -15.35
CA SER A 62 7.34 -6.62 -15.95
C SER A 62 7.97 -5.24 -16.18
N SER A 63 7.36 -4.17 -15.67
CA SER A 63 7.79 -2.77 -15.74
C SER A 63 7.63 -2.11 -14.37
N TYR A 64 8.33 -0.99 -14.13
CA TYR A 64 8.06 -0.11 -12.99
C TYR A 64 7.05 0.99 -13.31
N LYS A 65 6.72 1.17 -14.60
CA LYS A 65 5.83 2.22 -15.09
C LYS A 65 4.50 1.60 -15.53
N ILE A 66 3.39 2.20 -15.08
CA ILE A 66 2.03 1.82 -15.48
C ILE A 66 1.29 3.04 -16.02
N THR A 67 0.32 2.82 -16.90
CA THR A 67 -0.62 3.86 -17.34
C THR A 67 -1.90 3.74 -16.53
N TYR A 68 -2.35 4.84 -15.93
CA TYR A 68 -3.58 4.93 -15.15
C TYR A 68 -4.49 6.04 -15.67
N HIS A 69 -5.80 5.77 -15.71
CA HIS A 69 -6.82 6.70 -16.20
C HIS A 69 -7.78 7.06 -15.06
N PRO A 70 -7.66 8.24 -14.42
CA PRO A 70 -8.44 8.60 -13.24
C PRO A 70 -9.91 8.94 -13.56
N ASP A 71 -10.18 9.53 -14.73
CA ASP A 71 -11.50 10.08 -15.06
C ASP A 71 -12.37 9.12 -15.87
N SER A 72 -11.81 8.55 -16.94
CA SER A 72 -12.51 7.60 -17.80
C SER A 72 -11.52 6.78 -18.65
N PRO A 73 -11.92 5.59 -19.16
CA PRO A 73 -11.05 4.76 -20.01
C PRO A 73 -10.59 5.46 -21.30
N GLU A 74 -11.41 6.37 -21.82
CA GLU A 74 -11.10 7.16 -23.02
C GLU A 74 -10.43 8.51 -22.68
N GLY A 75 -10.34 8.84 -21.39
CA GLY A 75 -9.74 10.07 -20.88
C GLY A 75 -8.22 10.03 -20.89
N GLN A 76 -7.62 11.13 -20.44
CA GLN A 76 -6.17 11.26 -20.36
C GLN A 76 -5.57 10.20 -19.44
N GLY A 77 -4.64 9.41 -19.99
CA GLY A 77 -3.82 8.48 -19.22
C GLY A 77 -2.60 9.18 -18.61
N TYR A 78 -2.26 8.79 -17.40
CA TYR A 78 -1.07 9.25 -16.68
C TYR A 78 -0.11 8.10 -16.48
N GLU A 79 1.17 8.32 -16.75
CA GLU A 79 2.21 7.38 -16.39
C GLU A 79 2.52 7.53 -14.89
N ILE A 80 2.42 6.43 -14.15
CA ILE A 80 2.83 6.33 -12.75
C ILE A 80 4.10 5.49 -12.70
N ASP A 81 5.17 6.06 -12.15
CA ASP A 81 6.47 5.41 -12.00
C ASP A 81 6.67 4.92 -10.56
N PHE A 82 6.84 3.60 -10.41
CA PHE A 82 7.09 2.91 -9.15
C PHE A 82 8.59 2.62 -8.93
N THR A 83 9.48 3.28 -9.67
CA THR A 83 10.92 3.21 -9.42
C THR A 83 11.27 3.85 -8.07
N LEU A 84 12.15 3.20 -7.31
CA LEU A 84 12.57 3.67 -5.99
C LEU A 84 13.67 4.77 -6.10
N PRO A 85 13.79 5.66 -5.09
CA PRO A 85 12.96 5.78 -3.89
C PRO A 85 11.65 6.54 -4.14
N PHE A 86 10.62 6.27 -3.33
CA PHE A 86 9.38 7.06 -3.40
C PHE A 86 9.60 8.45 -2.81
N TRP A 87 8.90 9.44 -3.38
CA TRP A 87 8.99 10.81 -2.90
C TRP A 87 8.33 10.95 -1.53
N ARG A 88 8.99 11.66 -0.61
CA ARG A 88 8.56 11.85 0.78
C ARG A 88 8.35 13.34 1.04
N ILE A 89 7.23 13.67 1.67
CA ILE A 89 6.86 15.03 2.07
C ILE A 89 6.38 14.99 3.53
N HIS A 90 6.69 16.05 4.28
CA HIS A 90 6.14 16.21 5.62
C HIS A 90 4.70 16.71 5.53
N MET A 91 3.83 16.31 6.46
CA MET A 91 2.40 16.67 6.39
C MET A 91 2.15 18.16 6.64
N VAL A 92 2.98 18.80 7.48
CA VAL A 92 2.77 20.18 7.96
C VAL A 92 3.59 21.20 7.16
N GLU A 93 4.77 20.81 6.72
CA GLU A 93 5.73 21.68 6.01
C GLU A 93 5.54 21.62 4.50
#